data_AF-A0A392NN04-F1
#
_entry.id   AF-A0A392NN04-F1
#
_cell.length_a   1.000
_cell.length_b   1.000
_cell.length_c   1.000
_cell.angle_alpha   90.00
_cell.angle_beta   90.00
_cell.angle_gamma   90.00
#
_symmetry.space_group_name_H-M   'P 1'
#
loop_
_entity.id
_entity.type
_entity.pdbx_description
1 polymer ?
#
loop_
_entity_poly.entity_id
_entity_poly.type
_entity_poly.pdbx_seq_one_letter_code
_entity_poly.pdbx_strand_id
1 'polypeptide(L)'
;MPRKESVIVVSATTAEKKRHPGESKGFVEEMRFVAMRLHTKDQAKEGEKEVKEPEEKAVTKWEPTVDGYLRFLVDSKVVYDTL
;
A
#
# COMPACT_ATOMS: atom_id res chain seq x y z
N MET A 1 39.16 -18.92 -46.67
CA MET A 1 37.88 -18.65 -45.99
C MET A 1 38.16 -18.39 -44.52
N PRO A 2 38.20 -17.13 -44.04
CA PRO A 2 38.44 -16.87 -42.63
C PRO A 2 37.14 -17.00 -41.82
N ARG A 3 37.18 -17.79 -40.73
CA ARG A 3 36.11 -17.95 -39.75
C ARG A 3 35.84 -16.60 -39.08
N LYS A 4 34.58 -16.15 -39.10
CA LYS A 4 34.13 -15.00 -38.33
C LYS A 4 34.08 -15.38 -36.85
N GLU A 5 34.89 -14.73 -36.03
CA GLU A 5 34.81 -14.80 -34.57
C GLU A 5 33.44 -14.28 -34.11
N SER A 6 32.70 -15.13 -33.42
CA SER A 6 31.45 -14.78 -32.75
C SER A 6 31.78 -13.91 -31.54
N VAL A 7 31.57 -12.60 -31.65
CA VAL A 7 31.61 -11.68 -30.52
C VAL A 7 30.45 -12.04 -29.58
N ILE A 8 30.76 -12.66 -28.45
CA ILE A 8 29.83 -12.91 -27.36
C ILE A 8 29.71 -11.61 -26.59
N VAL A 9 28.59 -10.89 -26.79
CA VAL A 9 28.25 -9.73 -25.98
C VAL A 9 27.77 -10.25 -24.62
N VAL A 10 28.62 -10.12 -23.60
CA VAL A 10 28.25 -10.43 -22.22
C VAL A 10 27.45 -9.24 -21.68
N SER A 11 26.13 -9.42 -21.56
CA SER A 11 25.25 -8.44 -20.92
C SER A 11 25.70 -8.18 -19.48
N ALA A 12 25.78 -6.91 -19.13
CA ALA A 12 26.11 -6.44 -17.79
C ALA A 12 25.21 -7.13 -16.75
N THR A 13 25.83 -7.66 -15.69
CA THR A 13 25.15 -8.22 -14.53
C THR A 13 24.28 -7.14 -13.90
N THR A 14 22.97 -7.14 -14.18
CA THR A 14 21.99 -6.46 -13.35
C THR A 14 22.07 -7.07 -11.96
N ALA A 15 22.67 -6.36 -11.02
CA ALA A 15 22.51 -6.65 -9.61
C ALA A 15 21.00 -6.73 -9.34
N GLU A 16 20.50 -7.91 -8.99
CA GLU A 16 19.09 -8.14 -8.70
C GLU A 16 18.70 -7.32 -7.48
N LYS A 17 18.25 -6.08 -7.72
CA LYS A 17 17.61 -5.26 -6.70
C LYS A 17 16.41 -6.08 -6.24
N LYS A 18 16.38 -6.48 -4.96
CA LYS A 18 15.22 -7.18 -4.39
C LYS A 18 13.99 -6.33 -4.68
N ARG A 19 13.13 -6.82 -5.57
CA ARG A 19 11.90 -6.12 -5.93
C ARG A 19 11.08 -5.93 -4.67
N HIS A 20 10.58 -4.73 -4.44
CA HIS A 20 9.67 -4.48 -3.32
C HIS A 20 8.36 -5.26 -3.57
N PRO A 21 7.69 -5.74 -2.51
CA PRO A 21 6.44 -6.46 -2.68
C PRO A 21 5.41 -5.61 -3.44
N GLY A 22 4.83 -6.17 -4.51
CA GLY A 22 3.87 -5.47 -5.37
C GLY A 22 4.45 -4.90 -6.66
N GLU A 23 5.76 -4.64 -6.75
CA GLU A 23 6.40 -4.04 -7.94
C GLU A 23 6.22 -4.85 -9.22
N SER A 24 6.09 -6.18 -9.11
CA SER A 24 5.87 -7.05 -10.28
C SER A 24 4.46 -6.96 -10.85
N LYS A 25 3.51 -6.37 -10.13
CA LYS A 25 2.09 -6.26 -10.52
C LYS A 25 1.71 -4.84 -10.97
N GLY A 26 2.53 -3.83 -10.66
CA GLY A 26 2.38 -2.44 -11.11
C GLY A 26 2.20 -1.42 -9.97
N PHE A 27 2.26 -0.14 -10.33
CA PHE A 27 2.31 0.99 -9.38
C PHE A 27 1.15 1.02 -8.36
N VAL A 28 -0.07 0.71 -8.77
CA VAL A 28 -1.23 0.67 -7.86
C VAL A 28 -1.07 -0.41 -6.79
N GLU A 29 -0.45 -1.56 -7.13
CA GLU A 29 -0.19 -2.60 -6.16
C GLU A 29 0.92 -2.20 -5.18
N GLU A 30 1.93 -1.46 -5.63
CA GLU A 30 2.94 -0.87 -4.75
C GLU A 30 2.31 0.10 -3.74
N MET A 31 1.43 0.98 -4.21
CA MET A 31 0.67 1.89 -3.34
C MET A 31 -0.21 1.12 -2.35
N ARG A 32 -0.94 0.10 -2.82
CA ARG A 32 -1.77 -0.76 -1.97
C ARG A 32 -0.91 -1.43 -0.89
N PHE A 33 0.22 -2.03 -1.27
CA PHE A 33 1.11 -2.72 -0.33
C PHE A 33 1.57 -1.79 0.79
N VAL A 34 2.01 -0.58 0.44
CA VAL A 34 2.43 0.42 1.44
C VAL A 34 1.26 0.85 2.31
N ALA A 35 0.11 1.16 1.71
CA ALA A 35 -1.09 1.61 2.44
C ALA A 35 -1.61 0.54 3.41
N MET A 36 -1.68 -0.72 2.99
CA MET A 36 -2.18 -1.82 3.81
C MET A 36 -1.31 -2.03 5.07
N ARG A 37 0.01 -1.89 4.97
CA ARG A 37 0.92 -1.99 6.13
C ARG A 37 0.71 -0.91 7.19
N LEU A 38 0.14 0.24 6.79
CA LEU A 38 -0.20 1.33 7.71
C LEU A 38 -1.50 1.08 8.49
N HIS A 39 -2.32 0.10 8.09
CA HIS A 39 -3.51 -0.28 8.85
C HIS A 39 -3.13 -1.12 10.09
N THR A 40 -4.03 -1.18 11.07
CA THR A 40 -3.90 -2.11 12.19
C THR A 40 -4.33 -3.53 11.81
N LYS A 41 -3.79 -4.53 12.52
CA LYS A 41 -4.20 -5.93 12.36
C LYS A 41 -5.69 -6.17 12.68
N ASP A 42 -6.25 -5.36 13.57
CA ASP A 42 -7.66 -5.43 13.97
C ASP A 42 -8.59 -4.98 12.84
N GLN A 43 -8.13 -4.10 11.95
CA GLN A 43 -8.92 -3.55 10.84
C GLN A 43 -8.67 -4.26 9.51
N ALA A 44 -7.45 -4.74 9.28
CA ALA A 44 -7.08 -5.43 8.05
C ALA A 44 -6.10 -6.58 8.29
N LYS A 45 -6.28 -7.69 7.56
CA LYS A 45 -5.40 -8.87 7.65
C LYS A 45 -3.93 -8.57 7.31
N GLU A 46 -3.73 -7.63 6.39
CA GLU A 46 -2.40 -7.18 5.93
C GLU A 46 -1.84 -6.01 6.76
N GLY A 47 -2.58 -5.55 7.78
CA GLY A 47 -2.14 -4.50 8.68
C GLY A 47 -0.95 -4.95 9.53
N GLU A 48 -0.04 -4.03 9.80
CA GLU A 48 1.14 -4.28 10.65
C GLU A 48 1.14 -3.42 11.91
N LYS A 49 0.28 -2.41 12.00
CA LYS A 49 0.22 -1.50 13.15
C LYS A 49 -0.53 -2.09 14.34
N GLU A 50 -0.11 -1.66 15.52
CA GLU A 50 -0.81 -1.90 16.78
C GLU A 50 -1.84 -0.79 17.00
N VAL A 51 -2.92 -1.13 17.70
CA VAL A 51 -3.99 -0.19 18.06
C VAL A 51 -3.48 0.76 19.14
N LYS A 52 -3.48 2.06 18.85
CA LYS A 52 -3.19 3.14 19.80
C LYS A 52 -4.44 3.95 20.14
N GLU A 53 -5.28 4.18 19.14
CA GLU A 53 -6.50 4.97 19.28
C GLU A 53 -7.76 4.08 19.24
N PRO A 54 -8.87 4.49 19.87
CA PRO A 54 -10.11 3.71 19.87
C PRO A 54 -10.67 3.49 18.46
N GLU A 55 -10.47 4.44 17.54
CA GLU A 55 -10.87 4.39 16.14
C GLU A 55 -10.05 3.38 15.34
N GLU A 56 -8.85 3.02 15.78
CA GLU A 56 -8.00 2.02 15.13
C GLU A 56 -8.38 0.57 15.47
N LYS A 57 -9.36 0.38 16.37
CA LYS A 57 -9.93 -0.94 16.70
C LYS A 57 -10.80 -1.46 15.57
N ALA A 58 -11.12 -2.74 15.62
CA ALA A 58 -12.14 -3.35 14.77
C ALA A 58 -13.45 -2.56 14.86
N VAL A 59 -14.08 -2.28 13.71
CA VAL A 59 -15.28 -1.43 13.60
C VAL A 59 -16.44 -1.94 14.47
N THR A 60 -16.53 -3.26 14.68
CA THR A 60 -17.54 -3.88 15.55
C THR A 60 -17.41 -3.51 17.03
N LYS A 61 -16.24 -3.00 17.45
CA LYS A 61 -15.96 -2.57 18.82
C LYS A 61 -16.12 -1.06 19.02
N TRP A 62 -16.51 -0.32 17.99
CA TRP A 62 -16.66 1.14 18.09
C TRP A 62 -17.93 1.50 18.87
N GLU A 63 -17.86 2.63 19.57
CA GLU A 63 -18.99 3.25 20.26
C GLU A 63 -19.34 4.59 19.57
N PRO A 64 -19.92 4.55 18.35
CA PRO A 64 -20.22 5.77 17.61
C PRO A 64 -21.38 6.55 18.24
N THR A 65 -21.38 7.86 18.02
CA THR A 65 -22.50 8.74 18.38
C THR A 65 -23.05 9.43 17.15
N VAL A 66 -24.32 9.84 17.19
CA VAL A 66 -24.95 10.57 16.07
C VAL A 66 -24.22 11.90 15.81
N ASP A 67 -23.84 12.63 16.87
CA ASP A 67 -23.09 13.88 16.75
C ASP A 67 -21.72 13.67 16.08
N GLY A 68 -20.96 12.66 16.54
CA GLY A 68 -19.66 12.32 15.95
C GLY A 68 -19.75 11.89 14.49
N TYR A 69 -20.77 11.09 14.16
CA TYR A 69 -20.99 10.65 12.78
C TYR A 69 -21.35 11.81 11.85
N LEU A 70 -22.18 12.76 12.32
CA LEU A 70 -22.50 13.96 11.54
C LEU A 70 -21.26 14.81 11.26
N ARG A 71 -20.38 15.01 12.24
CA ARG A 71 -19.10 15.73 12.04
C ARG A 71 -18.24 15.03 11.00
N PHE A 72 -18.07 13.71 11.12
CA PHE A 72 -17.33 12.91 10.14
C PHE A 72 -17.89 13.06 8.72
N LEU A 73 -19.22 13.06 8.55
CA LEU A 73 -19.85 13.24 7.25
C LEU A 73 -19.67 14.64 6.67
N VAL A 74 -19.75 15.68 7.49
CA VAL A 74 -19.52 17.07 7.07
C VAL A 74 -18.08 17.26 6.60
N ASP A 75 -17.11 16.78 7.36
CA ASP A 75 -15.70 16.86 7.00
C ASP A 75 -15.40 16.04 5.74
N SER A 76 -15.96 14.82 5.64
CA SER A 76 -15.84 13.99 4.44
C SER A 76 -16.42 14.67 3.21
N LYS A 77 -17.57 15.34 3.34
CA LYS A 77 -18.16 16.11 2.23
C LYS A 77 -17.21 17.19 1.73
N VAL A 78 -16.56 17.94 2.62
CA VAL A 78 -15.60 18.98 2.23
C VAL A 78 -14.40 18.38 1.49
N VAL A 79 -13.88 17.24 1.95
CA VAL A 79 -12.81 16.52 1.24
C VAL A 79 -13.26 16.11 -0.16
N TYR A 80 -14.42 15.48 -0.31
CA TYR A 80 -14.93 15.05 -1.62
C TYR A 80 -15.33 16.19 -2.55
N ASP A 81 -15.80 17.32 -2.04
CA ASP A 81 -16.08 18.51 -2.85
C ASP A 81 -14.78 19.14 -3.39
N THR A 82 -13.63 18.85 -2.76
CA THR A 82 -12.32 19.43 -3.11
C THR A 82 -11.50 18.53 -4.05
N LEU A 83 -11.73 17.21 -4.03
CA LEU A 83 -11.04 16.22 -4.87
C LEU A 83 -11.60 16.18 -6.29
#